data_AF-A0A7X2XLY1-F1
#
_entry.id   AF-A0A7X2XLY1-F1
#
_cell.length_a   1.000
_cell.length_b   1.000
_cell.length_c   1.000
_cell.angle_alpha   90.00
_cell.angle_beta   90.00
_cell.angle_gamma   90.00
#
_symmetry.space_group_name_H-M   'P 1'
#
loop_
_entity.id
_entity.type
_entity.pdbx_description
1 polymer ?
#
loop_
_entity_poly.entity_id
_entity_poly.type
_entity_poly.pdbx_seq_one_letter_code
_entity_poly.pdbx_strand_id
1 'polypeptide(L)' 'MSTIRNADLILVMKDGNIIEQGNYEELMAQGGFYADLYNSQFTEDEAEE' A
#
# COMPACT_ATOMS: atom_id res chain seq x y z
N MET A 1 -3.40 -14.14 3.56
CA MET A 1 -2.27 -13.49 4.27
C MET A 1 -1.25 -13.02 3.25
N SER A 2 -1.46 -11.84 2.68
CA SER A 2 -0.61 -11.30 1.60
C SER A 2 0.71 -10.79 2.18
N THR A 3 1.84 -11.23 1.61
CA THR A 3 3.22 -10.92 2.05
C THR A 3 3.50 -9.41 2.23
N ILE A 4 2.75 -8.56 1.53
CA ILE A 4 2.87 -7.10 1.59
C ILE A 4 2.31 -6.52 2.90
N ARG A 5 1.28 -7.14 3.50
CA ARG A 5 0.67 -6.64 4.75
C ARG A 5 1.57 -6.83 5.98
N ASN A 6 2.52 -7.77 5.93
CA ASN A 6 3.47 -8.06 7.01
C ASN A 6 4.85 -7.44 6.78
N ALA A 7 4.99 -6.52 5.82
CA ALA A 7 6.26 -5.86 5.59
C ALA A 7 6.57 -4.86 6.71
N ASP A 8 7.74 -4.99 7.34
CA ASP A 8 8.21 -4.03 8.35
C ASP A 8 8.42 -2.62 7.77
N LEU A 9 8.69 -2.53 6.46
CA LEU A 9 8.88 -1.30 5.73
C LEU A 9 8.48 -1.46 4.26
N ILE A 10 7.66 -0.54 3.79
CA ILE A 10 7.23 -0.40 2.40
C ILE A 10 7.80 0.90 1.85
N LEU A 11 8.43 0.83 0.68
CA LEU A 11 8.95 1.99 -0.05
C LEU A 11 8.22 2.13 -1.36
N VAL A 12 7.55 3.26 -1.55
CA VAL A 12 6.84 3.58 -2.78
C VAL A 12 7.75 4.41 -3.66
N MET A 13 8.04 3.90 -4.85
CA MET A 13 8.86 4.60 -5.83
C MET A 13 8.04 5.07 -7.01
N LYS A 14 8.31 6.30 -7.45
CA LYS A 14 7.76 6.89 -8.67
C LYS A 14 8.87 7.65 -9.40
N ASP A 15 9.00 7.41 -10.70
CA ASP A 15 10.00 8.06 -11.56
C ASP A 15 11.44 7.97 -11.00
N GLY A 16 11.77 6.83 -10.37
CA GLY A 16 13.08 6.57 -9.76
C GLY A 16 13.32 7.25 -8.41
N ASN A 17 12.33 7.93 -7.84
CA ASN A 17 12.41 8.57 -6.53
C ASN A 17 11.47 7.90 -5.53
N ILE A 18 11.89 7.82 -4.25
CA ILE A 18 11.01 7.39 -3.16
C ILE A 18 10.07 8.56 -2.85
N ILE A 19 8.78 8.33 -3.01
CA ILE A 19 7.74 9.34 -2.72
C ILE A 19 7.07 9.11 -1.37
N GLU A 20 6.99 7.86 -0.91
CA GLU A 20 6.40 7.48 0.38
C GLU A 20 7.17 6.32 1.00
N GLN A 21 7.24 6.31 2.32
CA GLN A 21 7.86 5.25 3.10
C GLN A 21 7.10 5.06 4.42
N GLY A 22 6.92 3.82 4.84
CA GLY A 22 6.21 3.50 6.08
C GLY A 22 5.78 2.04 6.11
N ASN A 23 5.06 1.64 7.16
CA ASN A 23 4.39 0.35 7.18
C ASN A 23 3.02 0.41 6.48
N TYR A 24 2.35 -0.74 6.36
CA TYR A 24 1.03 -0.84 5.72
C TYR A 24 0.00 0.11 6.35
N GLU A 25 -0.10 0.13 7.69
CA GLU A 25 -1.10 0.94 8.40
C GLU A 25 -0.85 2.43 8.18
N GLU A 26 0.40 2.87 8.25
CA GLU A 26 0.81 4.26 8.04
C GLU A 26 0.49 4.73 6.62
N LEU A 27 0.86 3.94 5.61
CA LEU A 27 0.64 4.30 4.21
C LEU A 27 -0.85 4.25 3.83
N MET A 28 -1.61 3.31 4.39
CA MET A 28 -3.07 3.26 4.23
C MET A 28 -3.76 4.43 4.92
N ALA A 29 -3.35 4.80 6.14
CA ALA A 29 -3.91 5.92 6.88
C ALA A 29 -3.58 7.28 6.24
N GLN A 30 -2.42 7.40 5.58
CA GLN A 30 -2.06 8.58 4.80
C GLN A 30 -2.94 8.77 3.57
N GLY A 31 -3.57 7.71 3.05
CA GLY A 31 -4.43 7.78 1.86
C GLY A 31 -3.68 8.29 0.62
N GLY A 32 -2.38 8.01 0.57
CA GLY A 32 -1.48 8.49 -0.48
C GLY A 32 -1.42 7.57 -1.69
N PHE A 33 -0.33 7.67 -2.45
CA PHE A 33 -0.15 6.90 -3.69
C PHE A 33 -0.16 5.39 -3.43
N TYR A 34 0.40 4.93 -2.32
CA TYR A 34 0.32 3.54 -1.90
C TYR A 34 -1.14 3.06 -1.76
N ALA A 35 -1.97 3.82 -1.06
CA ALA A 35 -3.35 3.46 -0.77
C ALA A 35 -4.19 3.44 -2.05
N ASP A 36 -3.99 4.41 -2.94
CA ASP A 36 -4.65 4.43 -4.25
C ASP A 36 -4.27 3.21 -5.11
N LEU A 37 -2.97 2.89 -5.16
CA LEU A 37 -2.46 1.73 -5.89
C LEU A 37 -3.02 0.43 -5.30
N TYR A 38 -2.99 0.31 -3.97
CA TYR A 38 -3.50 -0.84 -3.24
C TYR A 38 -5.00 -1.03 -3.50
N ASN A 39 -5.79 0.02 -3.33
CA ASN A 39 -7.22 -0.02 -3.60
C ASN A 39 -7.46 -0.38 -5.07
N SER A 40 -6.72 0.17 -6.04
CA SER A 40 -6.93 -0.16 -7.46
C SER A 40 -6.64 -1.62 -7.84
N GLN A 41 -5.80 -2.32 -7.08
CA GLN A 41 -5.43 -3.71 -7.37
C GLN A 41 -6.17 -4.73 -6.49
N PHE A 42 -6.63 -4.33 -5.31
CA PHE A 42 -7.18 -5.23 -4.31
C PHE A 42 -8.65 -4.93 -3.94
N THR A 43 -9.31 -3.95 -4.58
CA THR A 43 -10.74 -3.64 -4.33
C THR A 43 -11.73 -4.72 -4.78
N GLU A 44 -11.31 -5.75 -5.50
CA GLU A 44 -12.18 -6.87 -5.86
C GLU A 44 -12.14 -8.05 -4.86
N ASP A 45 -11.14 -8.12 -3.96
CA ASP A 45 -10.95 -9.26 -3.05
C ASP A 45 -11.52 -9.05 -1.63
N GLU A 46 -11.92 -7.83 -1.24
CA GLU A 46 -12.45 -7.54 0.11
C GLU A 46 -13.98 -7.39 0.18
N ALA A 47 -14.69 -7.52 -0.95
CA ALA A 47 -16.16 -7.43 -0.97
C ALA A 47 -16.87 -8.76 -0.62
N GLU A 48 -16.14 -9.83 -0.29
CA GLU A 48 -16.69 -11.16 0.02
C GLU A 48 -16.27 -11.74 1.40
N GLU A 49 -16.05 -10.90 2.42
CA GLU A 49 -16.17 -11.34 3.84
C GLU A 49 -17.29 -10.58 4.57
#